data_AF-A0A537WBI6-F1
#
_entry.id   AF-A0A537WBI6-F1
#
_cell.length_a   1.000
_cell.length_b   1.000
_cell.length_c   1.000
_cell.angle_alpha   90.00
_cell.angle_beta   90.00
_cell.angle_gamma   90.00
#
_symmetry.space_group_name_H-M   'P 1'
#
loop_
_entity.id
_entity.type
_entity.pdbx_description
1 polymer ?
#
loop_
_entity_poly.entity_id
_entity_poly.type
_entity_poly.pdbx_seq_one_letter_code
_entity_poly.pdbx_strand_id
1 'polypeptide(L)'
;MDRRTFVSMVAAGSAGSLLQRAAYAQPAPKVRNVVLVHGLFADGSCWSEVIARLQSKGMQVTSVQNPLTTLKAGVEATQRALALQDGPTVLVAHSFAGMIVTEAGIDPKVSALVYVAARAPDAGEDYTALAQRFPTPPASAGIVWSGDYGRLNEEAFLRDFAGDVPADKARVLYAVQVPFKRTLLADMTTHA
;
A
#
# COMPACT_ATOMS: atom_id res chain seq x y z
N MET A 1 -5.36 21.29 2.42
CA MET A 1 -6.49 20.45 2.86
C MET A 1 -5.93 19.05 2.99
N ASP A 2 -5.79 18.55 4.20
CA ASP A 2 -5.22 17.22 4.48
C ASP A 2 -6.26 16.13 4.11
N ARG A 3 -5.80 14.99 3.57
CA ARG A 3 -6.64 13.85 3.14
C ARG A 3 -7.53 13.32 4.27
N ARG A 4 -7.10 13.45 5.53
CA ARG A 4 -7.86 13.12 6.75
C ARG A 4 -8.97 14.13 7.04
N THR A 5 -8.83 15.36 6.56
CA THR A 5 -9.86 16.42 6.69
C THR A 5 -10.94 16.31 5.60
N PHE A 6 -10.64 15.70 4.44
CA PHE A 6 -11.60 15.52 3.34
C PHE A 6 -12.78 14.60 3.71
N VAL A 7 -12.60 13.66 4.65
CA VAL A 7 -13.66 12.74 5.10
C VAL A 7 -14.77 13.44 5.91
N SER A 8 -14.55 14.68 6.37
CA SER A 8 -15.47 15.34 7.32
C SER A 8 -16.33 16.49 6.76
N MET A 9 -16.41 16.70 5.43
CA MET A 9 -17.18 17.83 4.88
C MET A 9 -18.04 17.49 3.65
N VAL A 10 -19.16 16.80 3.87
CA VAL A 10 -20.33 16.88 2.98
C VAL A 10 -21.60 17.03 3.82
N ALA A 11 -21.97 18.28 4.14
CA ALA A 11 -23.36 18.73 4.31
C ALA A 11 -23.39 20.22 4.69
N ALA A 12 -23.58 21.10 3.71
CA ALA A 12 -24.34 22.36 3.86
C ALA A 12 -24.52 22.98 2.46
N GLY A 13 -25.73 22.87 1.93
CA GLY A 13 -26.10 23.47 0.65
C GLY A 13 -26.45 24.94 0.77
N SER A 14 -26.33 25.64 -0.35
CA SER A 14 -27.11 26.84 -0.65
C SER A 14 -27.42 26.87 -2.14
N ALA A 15 -28.72 26.98 -2.45
CA ALA A 15 -29.27 26.90 -3.79
C ALA A 15 -29.02 28.20 -4.56
N GLY A 16 -28.38 28.10 -5.72
CA GLY A 16 -28.28 29.16 -6.72
C GLY A 16 -28.45 28.56 -8.11
N SER A 17 -29.53 28.92 -8.79
CA SER A 17 -29.85 28.50 -10.15
C SER A 17 -28.94 29.19 -11.17
N LEU A 18 -27.98 28.45 -11.71
CA LEU A 18 -27.22 28.84 -12.90
C LEU A 18 -27.20 27.67 -13.88
N LEU A 19 -27.73 27.95 -15.07
CA LEU A 19 -27.70 27.21 -16.34
C LEU A 19 -26.89 25.91 -16.29
N GLN A 20 -27.63 24.81 -16.25
CA GLN A 20 -27.13 23.45 -16.32
C GLN A 20 -26.57 23.19 -17.73
N ARG A 21 -25.34 23.66 -17.99
CA ARG A 21 -24.47 22.92 -18.90
C ARG A 21 -24.33 21.55 -18.25
N ALA A 22 -25.03 20.56 -18.79
CA ALA A 22 -24.72 19.18 -18.51
C ALA A 22 -23.24 18.99 -18.88
N ALA A 23 -22.37 19.11 -17.87
CA ALA A 23 -21.05 18.56 -17.96
C ALA A 23 -21.30 17.07 -18.18
N TYR A 24 -21.23 16.64 -19.43
CA TYR A 24 -21.11 15.23 -19.73
C TYR A 24 -19.88 14.77 -18.97
N ALA A 25 -20.10 14.07 -17.86
CA ALA A 25 -19.04 13.37 -17.18
C ALA A 25 -18.40 12.49 -18.26
N GLN A 26 -17.17 12.82 -18.66
CA GLN A 26 -16.41 11.95 -19.53
C GLN A 26 -16.44 10.57 -18.86
N PRO A 27 -16.77 9.49 -19.60
CA PRO A 27 -16.68 8.15 -19.04
C PRO A 27 -15.31 8.03 -18.39
N ALA A 28 -15.27 7.72 -17.10
CA ALA A 28 -14.01 7.55 -16.39
C ALA A 28 -13.15 6.59 -17.23
N PRO A 29 -11.88 6.92 -17.52
CA PRO A 29 -11.02 6.06 -18.32
C PRO A 29 -11.11 4.64 -17.78
N LYS A 30 -11.36 3.67 -18.65
CA LYS A 30 -11.50 2.27 -18.22
C LYS A 30 -10.15 1.79 -17.72
N VAL A 31 -9.92 1.88 -16.42
CA VAL A 31 -8.67 1.46 -15.78
C VAL A 31 -8.52 -0.05 -15.96
N ARG A 32 -7.41 -0.46 -16.57
CA ARG A 32 -7.05 -1.87 -16.74
C ARG A 32 -5.79 -2.26 -15.95
N ASN A 33 -5.01 -1.28 -15.49
CA ASN A 33 -3.72 -1.54 -14.86
C ASN A 33 -3.84 -1.45 -13.33
N VAL A 34 -3.22 -2.40 -12.63
CA VAL A 34 -3.12 -2.43 -11.17
C VAL A 34 -1.68 -2.71 -10.76
N VAL A 35 -1.13 -1.86 -9.90
CA VAL A 35 0.17 -2.07 -9.28
C VAL A 35 -0.04 -2.36 -7.79
N LEU A 36 0.46 -3.50 -7.31
CA LEU A 36 0.29 -3.98 -5.94
C LEU A 36 1.62 -3.90 -5.19
N VAL A 37 1.65 -3.19 -4.06
CA VAL A 37 2.86 -2.96 -3.24
C VAL A 37 2.68 -3.61 -1.87
N HIS A 38 3.66 -4.41 -1.43
CA HIS A 38 3.58 -5.18 -0.18
C HIS A 38 4.21 -4.42 1.00
N GLY A 39 3.69 -4.70 2.20
CA GLY A 39 4.19 -4.13 3.45
C GLY A 39 5.40 -4.87 4.02
N LEU A 40 5.72 -4.58 5.29
CA LEU A 40 6.73 -5.32 6.05
C LEU A 40 6.32 -6.80 6.18
N PHE A 41 7.32 -7.67 6.34
CA PHE A 41 7.11 -9.11 6.56
C PHE A 41 6.38 -9.81 5.41
N ALA A 42 6.41 -9.27 4.21
CA ALA A 42 5.79 -9.86 3.03
C ALA A 42 6.70 -9.68 1.83
N ASP A 43 6.35 -10.38 0.75
CA ASP A 43 6.83 -10.15 -0.61
C ASP A 43 5.61 -10.04 -1.55
N GLY A 44 5.83 -9.96 -2.86
CA GLY A 44 4.73 -9.90 -3.84
C GLY A 44 3.78 -11.10 -3.83
N SER A 45 4.19 -12.26 -3.28
CA SER A 45 3.35 -13.47 -3.25
C SER A 45 2.13 -13.34 -2.33
N CYS A 46 2.14 -12.40 -1.39
CA CYS A 46 0.98 -12.11 -0.54
C CYS A 46 -0.26 -11.69 -1.36
N TRP A 47 -0.04 -11.19 -2.57
CA TRP A 47 -1.08 -10.78 -3.50
C TRP A 47 -1.54 -11.89 -4.46
N SER A 48 -0.96 -13.09 -4.42
CA SER A 48 -1.20 -14.17 -5.40
C SER A 48 -2.69 -14.41 -5.72
N GLU A 49 -3.55 -14.53 -4.72
CA GLU A 49 -4.99 -14.71 -4.93
C GLU A 49 -5.68 -13.45 -5.48
N VAL A 50 -5.25 -12.27 -5.05
CA VAL A 50 -5.78 -10.99 -5.54
C VAL A 50 -5.41 -10.81 -7.01
N ILE A 51 -4.16 -11.11 -7.37
CA ILE A 51 -3.66 -11.11 -8.75
C ILE A 51 -4.54 -12.01 -9.62
N ALA A 52 -4.74 -13.27 -9.22
CA ALA A 52 -5.54 -14.21 -9.97
C ALA A 52 -6.99 -13.71 -10.18
N ARG A 53 -7.61 -13.15 -9.14
CA ARG A 53 -8.98 -12.60 -9.21
C ARG A 53 -9.05 -11.40 -10.14
N LEU A 54 -8.11 -10.45 -10.07
CA LEU A 54 -8.09 -9.28 -10.94
C LEU A 54 -7.81 -9.63 -12.41
N GLN A 55 -6.87 -10.56 -12.65
CA GLN A 55 -6.59 -11.07 -13.99
C GLN A 55 -7.80 -11.78 -14.60
N SER A 56 -8.57 -12.54 -13.81
CA SER A 56 -9.83 -13.15 -14.27
C SER A 56 -10.88 -12.13 -14.73
N LYS A 57 -10.74 -10.87 -14.32
CA LYS A 57 -11.58 -9.73 -14.73
C LYS A 57 -10.96 -8.92 -15.88
N GLY A 58 -9.85 -9.39 -16.47
CA GLY A 58 -9.16 -8.75 -17.59
C GLY A 58 -8.29 -7.57 -17.21
N MET A 59 -7.89 -7.45 -15.93
CA MET A 59 -6.93 -6.44 -15.49
C MET A 59 -5.48 -6.90 -15.67
N GLN A 60 -4.61 -5.98 -16.08
CA GLN A 60 -3.16 -6.14 -16.07
C GLN A 60 -2.65 -5.83 -14.67
N VAL A 61 -1.98 -6.79 -14.04
CA VAL A 61 -1.56 -6.68 -12.65
C VAL A 61 -0.05 -6.83 -12.55
N THR A 62 0.61 -5.88 -11.92
CA THR A 62 2.04 -5.94 -11.60
C THR A 62 2.20 -5.91 -10.08
N SER A 63 2.87 -6.91 -9.51
CA SER A 63 3.25 -6.88 -8.10
C SER A 63 4.68 -6.36 -7.97
N VAL A 64 4.86 -5.32 -7.16
CA VAL A 64 6.17 -4.74 -6.89
C VAL A 64 6.89 -5.64 -5.89
N GLN A 65 8.13 -5.99 -6.21
CA GLN A 65 9.07 -6.58 -5.23
C GLN A 65 9.84 -5.43 -4.58
N ASN A 66 9.16 -4.68 -3.70
CA ASN A 66 9.74 -3.46 -3.12
C ASN A 66 10.78 -3.83 -2.04
N PRO A 67 12.03 -3.37 -2.15
CA PRO A 67 13.03 -3.63 -1.13
C PRO A 67 12.61 -2.96 0.18
N LEU A 68 12.71 -3.69 1.29
CA LEU A 68 12.39 -3.18 2.62
C LEU A 68 13.64 -2.59 3.29
N THR A 69 14.39 -1.76 2.57
CA THR A 69 15.67 -1.17 3.04
C THR A 69 15.57 0.32 3.31
N THR A 70 15.02 1.09 2.37
CA THR A 70 14.70 2.53 2.51
C THR A 70 13.42 2.86 1.78
N LEU A 71 12.72 3.92 2.19
CA LEU A 71 11.50 4.40 1.53
C LEU A 71 11.80 4.76 0.08
N LYS A 72 12.91 5.49 -0.17
CA LYS A 72 13.37 5.84 -1.52
C LYS A 72 13.52 4.62 -2.42
N ALA A 73 14.13 3.53 -1.93
CA ALA A 73 14.31 2.32 -2.73
C ALA A 73 12.96 1.62 -3.05
N GLY A 74 12.02 1.64 -2.10
CA GLY A 74 10.65 1.15 -2.31
C GLY A 74 9.88 1.99 -3.35
N VAL A 75 10.02 3.31 -3.29
CA VAL A 75 9.43 4.26 -4.25
C VAL A 75 9.99 4.04 -5.64
N GLU A 76 11.31 3.94 -5.78
CA GLU A 76 11.95 3.68 -7.09
C GLU A 76 11.53 2.34 -7.68
N ALA A 77 11.37 1.29 -6.86
CA ALA A 77 10.85 0.01 -7.33
C ALA A 77 9.41 0.12 -7.83
N THR A 78 8.58 0.90 -7.14
CA THR A 78 7.20 1.16 -7.53
C THR A 78 7.12 1.98 -8.81
N GLN A 79 7.97 3.01 -8.96
CA GLN A 79 8.07 3.82 -10.18
C GLN A 79 8.51 2.97 -11.38
N ARG A 80 9.44 2.03 -11.21
CA ARG A 80 9.79 1.06 -12.28
C ARG A 80 8.59 0.22 -12.69
N ALA A 81 7.75 -0.23 -11.75
CA ALA A 81 6.53 -0.96 -12.08
C ALA A 81 5.47 -0.08 -12.78
N LEU A 82 5.32 1.19 -12.36
CA LEU A 82 4.44 2.17 -13.02
C LEU A 82 4.90 2.50 -14.45
N ALA A 83 6.21 2.54 -14.69
CA ALA A 83 6.77 2.77 -16.02
C ALA A 83 6.34 1.69 -17.03
N LEU A 84 6.13 0.45 -16.58
CA LEU A 84 5.65 -0.66 -17.42
C LEU A 84 4.16 -0.58 -17.79
N GLN A 85 3.38 0.26 -17.12
CA GLN A 85 1.94 0.36 -17.37
C GLN A 85 1.64 1.23 -18.59
N ASP A 86 0.70 0.78 -19.41
CA ASP A 86 0.20 1.49 -20.59
C ASP A 86 -1.15 2.15 -20.26
N GLY A 87 -1.09 3.32 -19.61
CA GLY A 87 -2.27 4.14 -19.27
C GLY A 87 -2.67 4.15 -17.78
N PRO A 88 -3.90 4.63 -17.48
CA PRO A 88 -4.40 4.81 -16.13
C PRO A 88 -4.24 3.57 -15.25
N THR A 89 -3.73 3.77 -14.04
CA THR A 89 -3.31 2.69 -13.12
C THR A 89 -3.87 2.91 -11.72
N VAL A 90 -4.43 1.86 -11.13
CA VAL A 90 -4.71 1.83 -9.68
C VAL A 90 -3.45 1.38 -8.95
N LEU A 91 -2.99 2.19 -8.00
CA LEU A 91 -1.85 1.85 -7.15
C LEU A 91 -2.34 1.45 -5.76
N VAL A 92 -2.01 0.22 -5.34
CA VAL A 92 -2.54 -0.43 -4.14
C VAL A 92 -1.43 -0.69 -3.15
N ALA A 93 -1.64 -0.32 -1.89
CA ALA A 93 -0.74 -0.55 -0.78
C ALA A 93 -1.37 -1.46 0.28
N HIS A 94 -0.57 -2.38 0.81
CA HIS A 94 -0.86 -3.06 2.08
C HIS A 94 0.07 -2.61 3.22
N SER A 95 -0.49 -2.33 4.40
CA SER A 95 0.28 -2.05 5.62
C SER A 95 1.30 -0.90 5.43
N PHE A 96 2.59 -1.12 5.73
CA PHE A 96 3.68 -0.15 5.52
C PHE A 96 3.75 0.39 4.09
N ALA A 97 3.32 -0.37 3.08
CA ALA A 97 3.38 0.07 1.69
C ALA A 97 2.60 1.36 1.43
N GLY A 98 1.70 1.76 2.33
CA GLY A 98 1.02 3.04 2.22
C GLY A 98 1.99 4.24 2.30
N MET A 99 3.13 4.10 3.00
CA MET A 99 4.23 5.07 2.95
C MET A 99 4.79 5.18 1.53
N ILE A 100 5.08 4.03 0.89
CA ILE A 100 5.63 3.95 -0.46
C ILE A 100 4.64 4.49 -1.50
N VAL A 101 3.38 4.11 -1.40
CA VAL A 101 2.33 4.46 -2.36
C VAL A 101 1.87 5.90 -2.22
N THR A 102 1.93 6.49 -1.02
CA THR A 102 1.75 7.95 -0.87
C THR A 102 2.83 8.72 -1.64
N GLU A 103 4.10 8.32 -1.52
CA GLU A 103 5.20 8.95 -2.25
C GLU A 103 5.11 8.73 -3.77
N ALA A 104 4.95 7.48 -4.21
CA ALA A 104 4.91 7.13 -5.63
C ALA A 104 3.61 7.56 -6.33
N GLY A 105 2.55 7.82 -5.55
CA GLY A 105 1.20 8.10 -6.03
C GLY A 105 1.03 9.40 -6.80
N ILE A 106 2.04 10.27 -6.80
CA ILE A 106 2.04 11.52 -7.59
C ILE A 106 2.32 11.28 -9.09
N ASP A 107 2.65 10.05 -9.49
CA ASP A 107 2.86 9.70 -10.89
C ASP A 107 1.59 9.96 -11.72
N PRO A 108 1.69 10.65 -12.87
CA PRO A 108 0.52 11.05 -13.67
C PRO A 108 -0.30 9.87 -14.23
N LYS A 109 0.25 8.65 -14.26
CA LYS A 109 -0.51 7.44 -14.64
C LYS A 109 -1.42 6.96 -13.52
N VAL A 110 -1.17 7.35 -12.27
CA VAL A 110 -1.94 6.89 -11.11
C VAL A 110 -3.30 7.59 -11.09
N SER A 111 -4.35 6.82 -11.36
CA SER A 111 -5.73 7.31 -11.38
C SER A 111 -6.45 7.15 -10.03
N ALA A 112 -5.95 6.25 -9.18
CA ALA A 112 -6.49 6.02 -7.84
C ALA A 112 -5.44 5.38 -6.93
N LEU A 113 -5.53 5.70 -5.63
CA LEU A 113 -4.78 5.06 -4.55
C LEU A 113 -5.73 4.18 -3.73
N VAL A 114 -5.31 2.97 -3.40
CA VAL A 114 -6.06 2.04 -2.54
C VAL A 114 -5.17 1.63 -1.36
N TYR A 115 -5.63 1.93 -0.15
CA TYR A 115 -4.94 1.60 1.10
C TYR A 115 -5.64 0.42 1.78
N VAL A 116 -5.05 -0.77 1.71
CA VAL A 116 -5.56 -2.00 2.33
C VAL A 116 -4.88 -2.20 3.67
N ALA A 117 -5.60 -1.93 4.78
CA ALA A 117 -5.02 -1.95 6.12
C ALA A 117 -3.67 -1.21 6.23
N ALA A 118 -3.51 -0.15 5.42
CA ALA A 118 -2.26 0.55 5.21
C ALA A 118 -2.20 1.86 5.99
N ARG A 119 -0.99 2.31 6.33
CA ARG A 119 -0.80 3.68 6.83
C ARG A 119 -1.01 4.65 5.68
N ALA A 120 -1.77 5.72 5.90
CA ALA A 120 -1.94 6.81 4.95
C ALA A 120 -1.29 8.06 5.56
N PRO A 121 0.04 8.24 5.36
CA PRO A 121 0.77 9.39 5.91
C PRO A 121 0.41 10.69 5.18
N ASP A 122 0.48 11.79 5.91
CA ASP A 122 0.67 13.14 5.37
C ASP A 122 2.16 13.39 5.10
N ALA A 123 2.48 14.47 4.38
CA ALA A 123 3.86 14.87 4.17
C ALA A 123 4.56 15.20 5.50
N GLY A 124 5.79 14.69 5.67
CA GLY A 124 6.59 14.85 6.88
C GLY A 124 6.29 13.84 7.99
N GLU A 125 5.39 12.88 7.77
CA GLU A 125 5.13 11.81 8.74
C GLU A 125 6.01 10.58 8.49
N ASP A 126 6.47 9.93 9.57
CA ASP A 126 7.13 8.62 9.51
C ASP A 126 6.20 7.49 9.97
N TYR A 127 6.57 6.25 9.63
CA TYR A 127 5.76 5.07 9.95
C TYR A 127 5.65 4.83 11.46
N THR A 128 6.72 5.08 12.22
CA THR A 128 6.80 4.76 13.64
C THR A 128 5.84 5.63 14.43
N ALA A 129 5.88 6.95 14.23
CA ALA A 129 4.97 7.91 14.86
C ALA A 129 3.51 7.59 14.50
N LEU A 130 3.24 7.25 13.23
CA LEU A 130 1.91 6.85 12.79
C LEU A 130 1.43 5.55 13.42
N ALA A 131 2.31 4.55 13.56
CA ALA A 131 1.96 3.28 14.16
C ALA A 131 1.63 3.41 15.66
N GLN A 132 2.32 4.31 16.38
CA GLN A 132 2.10 4.56 17.81
C GLN A 132 0.73 5.16 18.15
N ARG A 133 -0.01 5.67 17.16
CA ARG A 133 -1.38 6.16 17.34
C ARG A 133 -2.43 5.06 17.55
N PHE A 134 -2.02 3.80 17.44
CA PHE A 134 -2.89 2.63 17.53
C PHE A 134 -2.29 1.58 18.48
N PRO A 135 -3.09 0.62 18.98
CA PRO A 135 -2.57 -0.48 19.77
C PRO A 135 -1.49 -1.26 19.01
N THR A 136 -0.42 -1.64 19.72
CA THR A 136 0.66 -2.45 19.16
C THR A 136 0.12 -3.80 18.69
N PRO A 137 0.31 -4.19 17.41
CA PRO A 137 -0.12 -5.49 16.92
C PRO A 137 0.61 -6.63 17.63
N PRO A 138 -0.07 -7.73 18.02
CA PRO A 138 0.54 -8.86 18.73
C PRO A 138 1.76 -9.47 18.00
N ALA A 139 1.70 -9.53 16.66
CA ALA A 139 2.81 -10.01 15.84
C ALA A 139 4.15 -9.30 16.13
N SER A 140 4.12 -8.03 16.56
CA SER A 140 5.31 -7.23 16.85
C SER A 140 6.19 -7.85 17.94
N ALA A 141 5.61 -8.62 18.86
CA ALA A 141 6.36 -9.32 19.90
C ALA A 141 7.23 -10.47 19.35
N GLY A 142 6.91 -10.98 18.15
CA GLY A 142 7.65 -12.05 17.49
C GLY A 142 8.75 -11.56 16.55
N ILE A 143 9.07 -10.26 16.53
CA ILE A 143 10.15 -9.75 15.69
C ILE A 143 11.49 -10.23 16.24
N VAL A 144 12.23 -10.94 15.39
CA VAL A 144 13.62 -11.36 15.62
C VAL A 144 14.55 -10.55 14.74
N TRP A 145 15.72 -10.20 15.27
CA TRP A 145 16.70 -9.33 14.62
C TRP A 145 17.97 -10.09 14.27
N SER A 146 18.46 -9.87 13.06
CA SER A 146 19.79 -10.30 12.60
C SER A 146 20.54 -9.05 12.14
N GLY A 147 21.35 -8.47 13.02
CA GLY A 147 21.89 -7.13 12.82
C GLY A 147 20.77 -6.09 12.71
N ASP A 148 20.80 -5.30 11.64
CA ASP A 148 19.79 -4.25 11.38
C ASP A 148 18.52 -4.75 10.70
N TYR A 149 18.42 -6.05 10.39
CA TYR A 149 17.27 -6.61 9.68
C TYR A 149 16.34 -7.37 10.62
N GLY A 150 15.06 -7.01 10.58
CA GLY A 150 14.00 -7.60 11.38
C GLY A 150 13.05 -8.46 10.54
N ARG A 151 12.62 -9.60 11.09
CA ARG A 151 11.57 -10.46 10.54
C ARG A 151 10.72 -11.01 11.68
N LEU A 152 9.53 -11.51 11.39
CA LEU A 152 8.77 -12.31 12.34
C LEU A 152 9.38 -13.71 12.46
N ASN A 153 9.36 -14.27 13.69
CA ASN A 153 9.51 -15.70 13.92
C ASN A 153 8.30 -16.47 13.37
N GLU A 154 8.41 -17.80 13.23
CA GLU A 154 7.36 -18.60 12.59
C GLU A 154 6.05 -18.57 13.38
N GLU A 155 6.10 -18.69 14.71
CA GLU A 155 4.91 -18.70 15.56
C GLU A 155 4.08 -17.42 15.40
N ALA A 156 4.71 -16.25 15.54
CA ALA A 156 4.03 -14.97 15.39
C ALA A 156 3.56 -14.74 13.95
N PHE A 157 4.31 -15.22 12.95
CA PHE A 157 3.86 -15.13 11.57
C PHE A 157 2.59 -15.96 11.33
N LEU A 158 2.61 -17.24 11.71
CA LEU A 158 1.49 -18.15 11.48
C LEU A 158 0.26 -17.78 12.30
N ARG A 159 0.45 -17.35 13.56
CA ARG A 159 -0.67 -17.02 14.46
C ARG A 159 -1.22 -15.61 14.22
N ASP A 160 -0.35 -14.61 14.18
CA ASP A 160 -0.77 -13.20 14.30
C ASP A 160 -0.72 -12.44 12.97
N PHE A 161 0.11 -12.87 12.00
CA PHE A 161 0.25 -12.19 10.70
C PHE A 161 -0.56 -12.89 9.59
N ALA A 162 -0.60 -14.21 9.59
CA ALA A 162 -1.25 -15.05 8.59
C ALA A 162 -2.27 -16.04 9.22
N GLY A 163 -2.84 -15.69 10.37
CA GLY A 163 -3.72 -16.57 11.15
C GLY A 163 -4.98 -17.05 10.42
N ASP A 164 -5.47 -16.26 9.46
CA ASP A 164 -6.66 -16.59 8.65
C ASP A 164 -6.31 -17.31 7.33
N VAL A 165 -5.04 -17.62 7.10
CA VAL A 165 -4.55 -18.33 5.91
C VAL A 165 -4.39 -19.82 6.23
N PRO A 166 -4.76 -20.74 5.31
CA PRO A 166 -4.46 -22.16 5.49
C PRO A 166 -3.00 -22.40 5.88
N ALA A 167 -2.77 -23.26 6.87
CA ALA A 167 -1.47 -23.36 7.54
C ALA A 167 -0.31 -23.76 6.61
N ASP A 168 -0.57 -24.58 5.59
CA ASP A 168 0.40 -24.92 4.55
C ASP A 168 0.80 -23.68 3.73
N LYS A 169 -0.17 -22.89 3.30
CA LYS A 169 0.07 -21.63 2.58
C LYS A 169 0.74 -20.58 3.47
N ALA A 170 0.35 -20.47 4.74
CA ALA A 170 0.96 -19.55 5.70
C ALA A 170 2.45 -19.87 5.90
N ARG A 171 2.84 -21.16 5.95
CA ARG A 171 4.26 -21.57 6.00
C ARG A 171 5.04 -21.21 4.74
N VAL A 172 4.42 -21.30 3.56
CA VAL A 172 5.05 -20.83 2.31
C VAL A 172 5.27 -19.32 2.37
N LEU A 173 4.26 -18.55 2.79
CA LEU A 173 4.38 -17.09 2.96
C LEU A 173 5.43 -16.71 4.01
N TYR A 174 5.57 -17.48 5.09
CA TYR A 174 6.64 -17.31 6.07
C TYR A 174 8.03 -17.53 5.47
N ALA A 175 8.19 -18.52 4.59
CA ALA A 175 9.46 -18.86 3.96
C ALA A 175 9.95 -17.76 2.99
N VAL A 176 9.02 -17.06 2.32
CA VAL A 176 9.34 -15.96 1.38
C VAL A 176 9.35 -14.57 2.04
N GLN A 177 9.16 -14.51 3.36
CA GLN A 177 9.18 -13.26 4.11
C GLN A 177 10.45 -12.46 3.87
N VAL A 178 10.32 -11.18 3.52
CA VAL A 178 11.45 -10.26 3.35
C VAL A 178 11.75 -9.57 4.69
N PRO A 179 12.98 -9.69 5.24
CA PRO A 179 13.39 -8.90 6.39
C PRO A 179 13.45 -7.41 6.06
N PHE A 180 13.03 -6.56 6.99
CA PHE A 180 13.11 -5.11 6.82
C PHE A 180 14.29 -4.51 7.58
N LYS A 181 14.92 -3.47 7.03
CA LYS A 181 15.99 -2.73 7.71
C LYS A 181 15.38 -1.78 8.74
N ARG A 182 15.91 -1.77 9.96
CA ARG A 182 15.41 -0.95 11.08
C ARG A 182 15.19 0.52 10.72
N THR A 183 16.13 1.10 9.97
CA THR A 183 16.11 2.52 9.59
C THR A 183 14.97 2.88 8.64
N LEU A 184 14.39 1.91 7.92
CA LEU A 184 13.26 2.13 7.02
C LEU A 184 12.08 2.83 7.72
N LEU A 185 11.85 2.52 9.00
CA LEU A 185 10.69 3.00 9.74
C LEU A 185 10.81 4.48 10.18
N ALA A 186 11.99 5.07 10.02
CA ALA A 186 12.28 6.47 10.33
C ALA A 186 12.30 7.37 9.09
N ASP A 187 12.22 6.78 7.89
CA ASP A 187 12.09 7.57 6.66
C ASP A 187 10.72 8.27 6.63
N MET A 188 10.73 9.54 6.24
CA MET A 188 9.55 10.40 6.18
C MET A 188 9.05 10.54 4.75
N THR A 189 7.74 10.62 4.60
CA THR A 189 7.12 11.05 3.34
C THR A 189 7.39 12.53 3.08
N THR A 190 7.47 12.90 1.81
CA THR A 190 7.50 14.27 1.30
C THR A 190 6.20 14.67 0.61
N HIS A 191 5.39 13.67 0.24
CA HIS A 191 4.08 13.85 -0.38
C HIS A 191 2.96 13.39 0.57
N ALA A 192 1.74 13.87 0.33
CA ALA A 192 0.55 13.54 1.11
C ALA A 192 -0.52 12.95 0.20
#